data_AF-A0A3B8JFT4-F1
#
_entry.id   AF-A0A3B8JFT4-F1
#
_cell.length_a   1.000
_cell.length_b   1.000
_cell.length_c   1.000
_cell.angle_alpha   90.00
_cell.angle_beta   90.00
_cell.angle_gamma   90.00
#
_symmetry.space_group_name_H-M   'P 1'
#
loop_
_entity.id
_entity.type
_entity.pdbx_description
1 polymer ?
#
loop_
_entity_poly.entity_id
_entity_poly.type
_entity_poly.pdbx_seq_one_letter_code
_entity_poly.pdbx_strand_id
1 'polypeptide(L)' 'AEGIPLDFSNWGDRYQTQGILAPGENILGAIPGGGAIANSGTSYATPIVAGIAALLLSLQLKQGQKPDPKAVRS' A
#
# COMPACT_ATOMS: atom_id res chain seq x y z
N ALA A 1 -0.17 15.28 -1.62
CA ALA A 1 -0.97 14.54 -0.63
C ALA A 1 -0.76 15.21 0.72
N GLU A 2 -1.81 15.77 1.29
CA GLU A 2 -1.77 16.51 2.56
C GLU A 2 -1.87 15.58 3.79
N GLY A 3 -1.86 14.27 3.58
CA GLY A 3 -2.03 13.27 4.63
C GLY A 3 -3.48 13.11 5.12
N ILE A 4 -4.43 13.75 4.45
CA ILE A 4 -5.85 13.73 4.77
C ILE A 4 -6.51 12.48 4.12
N PRO A 5 -7.38 11.74 4.83
CA PRO A 5 -8.14 10.64 4.24
C PRO A 5 -9.05 11.11 3.10
N LEU A 6 -9.21 10.29 2.06
CA LEU A 6 -10.14 10.57 0.95
C LEU A 6 -11.58 10.23 1.35
N ASP A 7 -12.55 11.06 0.97
CA ASP A 7 -13.96 10.91 1.35
C ASP A 7 -14.57 9.55 0.96
N PHE A 8 -14.16 8.98 -0.17
CA PHE A 8 -14.65 7.68 -0.65
C PHE A 8 -13.95 6.48 0.02
N SER A 9 -12.94 6.71 0.86
CA SER A 9 -12.23 5.63 1.55
C SER A 9 -13.09 5.10 2.69
N ASN A 10 -13.52 3.84 2.58
CA ASN A 10 -14.29 3.17 3.63
C ASN A 10 -13.55 3.19 4.98
N TRP A 11 -14.32 3.35 6.05
CA TRP A 11 -13.87 3.34 7.44
C TRP A 11 -14.86 2.57 8.33
N GLY A 12 -14.43 2.16 9.52
CA GLY A 12 -15.25 1.39 10.47
C GLY A 12 -14.41 0.57 11.46
N ASP A 13 -15.04 0.04 12.50
CA ASP A 13 -14.37 -0.56 13.68
C ASP A 13 -13.27 -1.56 13.34
N ARG A 14 -13.52 -2.44 12.35
CA ARG A 14 -12.51 -3.41 11.92
C ARG A 14 -11.29 -2.76 11.29
N TYR A 15 -11.45 -1.69 10.54
CA TYR A 15 -10.33 -1.00 9.88
C TYR A 15 -9.50 -0.17 10.85
N GLN A 16 -10.05 0.20 12.01
CA GLN A 16 -9.30 0.94 13.04
C GLN A 16 -8.09 0.17 13.58
N THR A 17 -8.17 -1.17 13.62
CA THR A 17 -7.11 -2.02 14.20
C THR A 17 -6.27 -2.77 13.17
N GLN A 18 -6.69 -2.77 11.90
CA GLN A 18 -6.02 -3.55 10.85
C GLN A 18 -5.82 -2.80 9.53
N GLY A 19 -6.17 -1.51 9.48
CA GLY A 19 -6.01 -0.64 8.32
C GLY A 19 -4.95 0.42 8.55
N ILE A 20 -4.23 0.77 7.49
CA ILE A 20 -3.38 1.96 7.43
C ILE A 20 -3.76 2.78 6.19
N LEU A 21 -3.52 4.08 6.24
CA LEU A 21 -3.69 4.95 5.09
C LEU A 21 -2.40 5.00 4.27
N ALA A 22 -2.55 4.95 2.95
CA ALA A 22 -1.48 5.14 2.00
C ALA A 22 -1.99 6.01 0.83
N PRO A 23 -1.10 6.65 0.05
CA PRO A 23 -1.50 7.48 -1.08
C PRO A 23 -2.39 6.71 -2.05
N GLY A 24 -3.62 7.19 -2.24
CA GLY A 24 -4.60 6.59 -3.14
C GLY A 24 -5.17 7.57 -4.14
N GLU A 25 -4.65 8.79 -4.24
CA GLU A 25 -5.11 9.82 -5.15
C GLU A 25 -4.08 10.06 -6.26
N ASN A 26 -4.54 10.11 -7.51
CA ASN A 26 -3.72 10.41 -8.69
C ASN A 26 -2.45 9.53 -8.79
N ILE A 27 -2.59 8.24 -8.49
CA ILE A 27 -1.49 7.28 -8.56
C ILE A 27 -1.30 6.87 -10.02
N LEU A 28 -0.09 7.12 -10.54
CA LEU A 28 0.28 6.77 -11.90
C LEU A 28 0.44 5.25 -12.04
N GLY A 29 -0.25 4.65 -13.01
CA GLY A 29 -0.16 3.23 -13.33
C GLY A 29 -0.17 2.97 -14.83
N ALA A 30 0.36 1.82 -15.24
CA ALA A 30 0.36 1.40 -16.64
C ALA A 30 -1.03 0.98 -17.11
N ILE A 31 -1.30 1.15 -18.41
CA ILE A 31 -2.55 0.68 -19.05
C ILE A 31 -2.27 -0.35 -20.16
N PRO A 32 -3.21 -1.27 -20.44
CA PRO A 32 -3.10 -2.18 -21.57
C PRO A 32 -2.91 -1.42 -22.90
N GLY A 33 -2.02 -1.91 -23.75
CA GLY A 33 -1.67 -1.24 -25.01
C GLY A 33 -0.56 -0.19 -24.90
N GLY A 34 -0.03 0.04 -23.69
CA GLY A 34 1.08 0.96 -23.45
C GLY A 34 0.62 2.33 -22.95
N GLY A 35 1.54 3.06 -22.33
CA GLY A 35 1.27 4.34 -21.68
C GLY A 35 0.94 4.20 -20.20
N ALA A 36 0.58 5.33 -19.58
CA ALA A 36 0.25 5.42 -18.16
C ALA A 36 -0.87 6.44 -17.91
N ILE A 37 -1.67 6.17 -16.90
CA ILE A 37 -2.76 7.05 -16.44
C ILE A 37 -2.69 7.19 -14.92
N ALA A 38 -3.04 8.38 -14.42
CA ALA A 38 -3.23 8.61 -12.99
C ALA A 38 -4.67 8.29 -12.61
N ASN A 39 -4.85 7.44 -11.60
CA ASN A 39 -6.17 7.08 -11.08
C ASN A 39 -6.20 7.15 -9.54
N SER A 40 -7.41 7.23 -8.99
CA SER A 40 -7.64 7.35 -7.56
C SER A 40 -8.49 6.19 -7.04
N GLY A 41 -8.18 5.70 -5.84
CA GLY A 41 -8.86 4.58 -5.21
C GLY A 41 -7.98 3.85 -4.20
N THR A 42 -8.61 3.16 -3.24
CA THR A 42 -7.91 2.25 -2.32
C THR A 42 -7.23 1.09 -3.07
N SER A 43 -7.74 0.72 -4.25
CA SER A 43 -7.10 -0.21 -5.20
C SER A 43 -5.70 0.23 -5.63
N TYR A 44 -5.42 1.53 -5.64
CA TYR A 44 -4.10 2.08 -5.98
C TYR A 44 -3.21 2.33 -4.75
N ALA A 45 -3.81 2.56 -3.58
CA ALA A 45 -3.08 2.61 -2.31
C ALA A 45 -2.55 1.23 -1.87
N THR A 46 -3.34 0.18 -2.09
CA THR A 46 -3.01 -1.21 -1.71
C THR A 46 -1.66 -1.70 -2.25
N PRO A 47 -1.34 -1.60 -3.56
CA PRO A 47 -0.06 -2.07 -4.09
C PRO A 47 1.15 -1.28 -3.56
N ILE A 48 0.98 -0.03 -3.13
CA ILE A 48 2.05 0.75 -2.48
C ILE A 48 2.44 0.08 -1.16
N VAL A 49 1.46 -0.23 -0.32
CA VAL A 49 1.70 -0.94 0.96
C VAL A 49 2.28 -2.34 0.71
N ALA A 50 1.78 -3.06 -0.29
CA ALA A 50 2.32 -4.37 -0.66
C ALA A 50 3.81 -4.29 -1.08
N GLY A 51 4.17 -3.26 -1.85
CA GLY A 51 5.56 -3.00 -2.23
C GLY A 51 6.46 -2.69 -1.03
N ILE A 52 6.01 -1.85 -0.10
CA ILE A 52 6.73 -1.54 1.14
C ILE A 52 6.93 -2.82 1.98
N ALA A 53 5.87 -3.62 2.14
CA ALA A 53 5.96 -4.89 2.85
C ALA A 53 6.99 -5.84 2.20
N ALA A 54 7.01 -5.93 0.87
CA ALA A 54 8.00 -6.72 0.14
C ALA A 54 9.44 -6.23 0.35
N LEU A 55 9.65 -4.91 0.44
CA LEU A 55 10.96 -4.32 0.74
C LEU A 55 11.42 -4.66 2.17
N LEU A 56 10.51 -4.60 3.14
CA LEU A 56 10.81 -4.98 4.54
C LEU A 56 11.17 -6.48 4.65
N LEU A 57 10.47 -7.35 3.93
CA LEU A 57 10.82 -8.77 3.83
C LEU A 57 12.20 -8.96 3.16
N SER A 58 12.49 -8.18 2.12
CA SER A 58 13.81 -8.21 1.46
C SER A 58 14.93 -7.73 2.39
N LEU A 59 14.62 -6.80 3.30
CA LEU A 59 15.56 -6.35 4.32
C LEU A 59 15.84 -7.44 5.35
N GLN A 60 14.83 -8.22 5.77
CA GLN A 60 15.02 -9.39 6.64
C GLN A 60 15.97 -10.40 5.98
N LEU A 61 15.76 -10.72 4.70
CA LEU A 61 16.68 -11.58 3.94
C LEU A 61 18.11 -11.04 3.94
N LYS A 62 18.28 -9.74 3.67
CA LYS A 62 19.59 -9.08 3.66
C LYS A 62 20.30 -9.16 5.01
N GLN A 63 19.55 -9.21 6.11
CA GLN A 63 20.06 -9.35 7.47
C GLN A 63 20.30 -10.81 7.89
N GLY A 64 20.12 -11.79 6.99
CA GLY A 64 20.24 -13.21 7.32
C GLY A 64 19.08 -13.75 8.15
N GLN A 65 17.98 -12.99 8.27
CA GLN A 65 16.77 -13.42 8.95
C GLN A 65 15.87 -14.20 7.99
N LYS A 66 15.06 -15.11 8.54
CA LYS A 66 13.96 -15.72 7.79
C LYS A 66 12.85 -14.66 7.59
N PRO A 67 12.31 -14.47 6.37
CA PRO A 67 11.22 -13.53 6.16
C PRO A 67 9.98 -13.87 7.00
N ASP A 68 9.45 -12.87 7.70
CA ASP A 68 8.25 -12.97 8.52
C ASP A 68 7.24 -11.87 8.14
N PRO A 69 6.25 -12.19 7.27
CA PRO A 69 5.21 -11.25 6.88
C PRO A 69 4.29 -10.78 8.01
N LYS A 70 4.13 -11.58 9.08
CA LYS A 70 3.31 -11.16 10.22
C LYS A 70 4.05 -10.10 11.03
N ALA A 71 5.36 -10.26 11.20
CA ALA A 71 6.22 -9.26 11.84
C ALA A 71 6.27 -7.95 11.04
N VAL A 72 6.23 -8.01 9.71
CA VAL A 72 6.16 -6.81 8.85
C VAL A 72 4.82 -6.08 8.97
N ARG A 73 3.73 -6.79 9.28
CA ARG A 73 2.40 -6.22 9.47
C ARG A 73 2.20 -5.62 10.88
N SER A 74 2.83 -6.23 11.89
CA SER A 74 2.55 -6.00 13.32
C SER A 74 3.13 -4.72 13.88
#